data_AF-A0A2H9PIZ1-F1
#
_entry.id   AF-A0A2H9PIZ1-F1
#
_cell.length_a   1.000
_cell.length_b   1.000
_cell.length_c   1.000
_cell.angle_alpha   90.00
_cell.angle_beta   90.00
_cell.angle_gamma   90.00
#
_symmetry.space_group_name_H-M   'P 1'
#
loop_
_entity.id
_entity.type
_entity.pdbx_description
1 polymer ?
#
loop_
_entity_poly.entity_id
_entity_poly.type
_entity_poly.pdbx_seq_one_letter_code
_entity_poly.pdbx_strand_id
1 'polypeptide(L)'
;MVKPKRVDHVIKAFKIVNDEIPDSRLWILSGGPERKNLEGLARKLSLENKVKFFGYVPEKKKYELIRKAHVHLFCSVREGWGIVVVEAAANGTPTVGYDAAGTRDSVAATGGFLVDDYKAMAEKVLSLGDGYKNIASRCIKKSKVFDWERSYRKFVRDVES
;
A
#
# COMPACT_ATOMS: atom_id res chain seq x y z
N MET A 1 4.06 -10.26 7.86
CA MET A 1 2.66 -10.69 8.00
C MET A 1 2.38 -11.05 9.45
N VAL A 2 1.77 -10.11 10.16
CA VAL A 2 1.25 -10.27 11.51
C VAL A 2 -0.20 -9.76 11.51
N LYS A 3 -1.07 -10.25 12.40
CA LYS A 3 -2.51 -9.93 12.40
C LYS A 3 -2.85 -8.43 12.32
N PRO A 4 -2.15 -7.51 13.02
CA PRO A 4 -2.47 -6.08 12.95
C PRO A 4 -2.35 -5.45 11.56
N LYS A 5 -1.59 -6.06 10.64
CA LYS A 5 -1.44 -5.60 9.25
C LYS A 5 -2.64 -5.93 8.36
N ARG A 6 -3.57 -6.77 8.84
CA ARG A 6 -4.81 -7.17 8.14
C ARG A 6 -4.59 -7.58 6.68
N VAL A 7 -3.56 -8.40 6.44
CA VAL A 7 -3.25 -8.88 5.08
C VAL A 7 -4.38 -9.76 4.54
N ASP A 8 -5.19 -10.37 5.39
CA ASP A 8 -6.40 -11.08 4.98
C ASP A 8 -7.45 -10.15 4.38
N HIS A 9 -7.58 -8.91 4.87
CA HIS A 9 -8.44 -7.89 4.27
C HIS A 9 -7.94 -7.47 2.89
N VAL A 10 -6.62 -7.39 2.70
CA VAL A 10 -6.02 -7.15 1.37
C VAL A 10 -6.40 -8.26 0.39
N ILE A 11 -6.31 -9.53 0.80
CA ILE A 11 -6.69 -10.68 -0.04
C ILE A 11 -8.20 -10.65 -0.36
N LYS A 12 -9.05 -10.32 0.62
CA LYS A 12 -10.51 -10.18 0.42
C LYS A 12 -10.86 -9.04 -0.54
N ALA A 13 -10.22 -7.87 -0.41
CA ALA A 13 -10.38 -6.77 -1.34
C ALA A 13 -9.93 -7.18 -2.75
N PHE A 14 -8.79 -7.86 -2.85
CA PHE A 14 -8.26 -8.33 -4.12
C PHE A 14 -9.18 -9.35 -4.81
N LYS A 15 -9.90 -10.20 -4.06
CA LYS A 15 -10.91 -11.09 -4.66
C LYS A 15 -11.95 -10.31 -5.46
N ILE A 16 -12.50 -9.25 -4.88
CA ILE A 16 -13.50 -8.39 -5.53
C ILE A 16 -12.89 -7.72 -6.78
N VAL A 17 -11.67 -7.21 -6.66
CA VAL A 17 -10.97 -6.61 -7.81
C VAL A 17 -10.70 -7.63 -8.91
N ASN A 18 -10.34 -8.88 -8.55
CA ASN A 18 -10.03 -9.93 -9.52
C ASN A 18 -11.27 -10.43 -10.26
N ASP A 19 -12.44 -10.41 -9.62
CA ASP A 19 -13.70 -10.75 -10.28
C ASP A 19 -14.05 -9.78 -11.41
N GLU A 20 -13.74 -8.49 -11.23
CA GLU A 20 -13.96 -7.43 -12.23
C GLU A 20 -12.79 -7.29 -13.22
N ILE A 21 -11.56 -7.59 -12.77
CA ILE A 21 -10.32 -7.50 -13.56
C ILE A 21 -9.58 -8.84 -13.46
N PRO A 22 -9.95 -9.86 -14.28
CA PRO A 22 -9.41 -11.21 -14.17
C PRO A 22 -7.88 -11.31 -14.32
N ASP A 23 -7.26 -10.41 -15.07
CA ASP A 23 -5.81 -10.36 -15.29
C ASP A 23 -5.00 -9.70 -14.16
N SER A 24 -5.68 -9.15 -13.16
CA SER A 24 -5.04 -8.55 -11.99
C SER A 24 -4.22 -9.57 -11.20
N ARG A 25 -3.16 -9.08 -10.53
CA ARG A 25 -2.27 -9.89 -9.69
C ARG A 25 -2.01 -9.16 -8.37
N LEU A 26 -1.92 -9.92 -7.28
CA LEU A 26 -1.58 -9.40 -5.96
C LEU A 26 -0.18 -9.86 -5.55
N TRP A 27 0.68 -8.93 -5.17
CA TRP A 27 2.02 -9.21 -4.65
C TRP A 27 2.12 -8.81 -3.18
N ILE A 28 2.51 -9.76 -2.34
CA ILE A 28 2.68 -9.54 -0.89
C ILE A 28 4.17 -9.59 -0.56
N LEU A 29 4.71 -8.43 -0.21
CA LEU A 29 6.13 -8.16 0.04
C LEU A 29 6.48 -8.23 1.52
N SER A 30 5.95 -9.22 2.25
CA SER A 30 6.35 -9.42 3.64
C SER A 30 6.35 -10.90 4.04
N GLY A 31 7.33 -11.28 4.86
CA GLY A 31 7.35 -12.57 5.55
C GLY A 31 6.65 -12.49 6.91
N GLY A 32 6.32 -13.62 7.52
CA GLY A 32 5.79 -13.65 8.89
C GLY A 32 4.96 -14.90 9.18
N PRO A 33 4.62 -15.13 10.46
CA PRO A 33 3.97 -16.36 10.92
C PRO A 33 2.60 -16.62 10.26
N GLU A 34 1.90 -15.56 9.85
CA GLU A 34 0.57 -15.68 9.23
C GLU A 34 0.61 -16.20 7.79
N ARG A 35 1.79 -16.48 7.21
CA ARG A 35 1.91 -16.91 5.81
C ARG A 35 1.02 -18.09 5.45
N LYS A 36 1.09 -19.18 6.22
CA LYS A 36 0.31 -20.40 5.93
C LYS A 36 -1.20 -20.15 5.96
N ASN A 37 -1.66 -19.33 6.91
CA ASN A 37 -3.06 -18.95 7.03
C ASN A 37 -3.54 -18.14 5.81
N LEU A 38 -2.71 -17.20 5.35
CA LEU A 38 -3.01 -16.35 4.20
C LEU A 38 -2.96 -17.10 2.86
N GLU A 39 -2.02 -18.03 2.70
CA GLU A 39 -2.01 -18.95 1.55
C GLU A 39 -3.24 -19.86 1.55
N GLY A 40 -3.68 -20.32 2.73
CA GLY A 40 -4.94 -21.05 2.88
C GLY A 40 -6.17 -20.22 2.51
N LEU A 41 -6.21 -18.94 2.90
CA LEU A 41 -7.27 -18.01 2.50
C LEU A 41 -7.27 -17.79 0.98
N ALA A 42 -6.10 -17.58 0.36
CA ALA A 42 -5.99 -17.42 -1.08
C ALA A 42 -6.55 -18.64 -1.83
N ARG A 43 -6.22 -19.87 -1.39
CA ARG A 43 -6.79 -21.10 -1.96
C ARG A 43 -8.31 -21.19 -1.79
N LYS A 44 -8.82 -20.85 -0.60
CA LYS A 44 -10.28 -20.85 -0.34
C LYS A 44 -11.05 -19.88 -1.23
N LEU A 45 -10.38 -18.84 -1.73
CA LEU A 45 -10.94 -17.83 -2.62
C LEU A 45 -10.60 -18.06 -4.09
N SER A 46 -9.96 -19.19 -4.44
CA SER A 46 -9.50 -19.54 -5.79
C SER A 46 -8.50 -18.52 -6.38
N LEU A 47 -7.63 -17.97 -5.53
CA LEU A 47 -6.65 -16.94 -5.87
C LEU A 47 -5.20 -17.42 -5.79
N GLU A 48 -4.95 -18.72 -5.59
CA GLU A 48 -3.60 -19.27 -5.37
C GLU A 48 -2.62 -18.99 -6.51
N ASN A 49 -3.13 -18.88 -7.74
CA ASN A 49 -2.32 -18.56 -8.93
C ASN A 49 -2.24 -17.04 -9.21
N LYS A 50 -2.95 -16.22 -8.44
CA LYS A 50 -3.05 -14.76 -8.60
C LYS A 50 -2.35 -13.99 -7.47
N VAL A 51 -2.19 -14.60 -6.30
CA VAL A 51 -1.50 -14.03 -5.13
C VAL A 51 -0.08 -14.59 -5.01
N LYS A 52 0.92 -13.73 -5.13
CA LYS A 52 2.34 -14.10 -4.95
C LYS A 52 2.89 -13.57 -3.63
N PHE A 53 3.31 -14.48 -2.77
CA PHE A 53 3.99 -14.18 -1.51
C PHE A 53 5.50 -14.18 -1.72
N PHE A 54 6.11 -13.00 -1.77
CA PHE A 54 7.56 -12.86 -1.95
C PHE A 54 8.37 -13.09 -0.67
N GLY A 55 7.74 -12.95 0.50
CA GLY A 55 8.47 -12.98 1.77
C GLY A 55 9.30 -11.71 1.98
N TYR A 56 10.48 -11.84 2.56
CA TYR A 56 11.43 -10.74 2.67
C TYR A 56 12.07 -10.48 1.29
N VAL A 57 12.09 -9.22 0.87
CA VAL A 57 12.73 -8.78 -0.37
C VAL A 57 13.78 -7.70 -0.06
N PRO A 58 14.96 -7.75 -0.67
CA PRO A 58 15.93 -6.66 -0.58
C PRO A 58 15.35 -5.35 -1.09
N GLU A 59 15.83 -4.23 -0.57
CA GLU A 59 15.26 -2.90 -0.84
C GLU A 59 15.22 -2.54 -2.33
N LYS A 60 16.30 -2.78 -3.08
CA LYS A 60 16.32 -2.58 -4.53
C LYS A 60 15.17 -3.31 -5.22
N LYS A 61 14.93 -4.57 -4.82
CA LYS A 61 13.86 -5.40 -5.38
C LYS A 61 12.47 -4.93 -4.95
N LYS A 62 12.34 -4.46 -3.71
CA LYS A 62 11.10 -3.84 -3.19
C LYS A 62 10.69 -2.68 -4.09
N TYR A 63 11.59 -1.74 -4.37
CA TYR A 63 11.27 -0.58 -5.20
C TYR A 63 10.98 -0.95 -6.67
N GLU A 64 11.69 -1.92 -7.24
CA GLU A 64 11.35 -2.45 -8.57
C GLU A 64 9.91 -3.00 -8.63
N LEU A 65 9.47 -3.70 -7.58
CA LEU A 65 8.13 -4.30 -7.52
C LEU A 65 7.07 -3.24 -7.27
N ILE A 66 7.34 -2.27 -6.39
CA ILE A 66 6.45 -1.13 -6.15
C ILE A 66 6.22 -0.34 -7.45
N ARG A 67 7.29 0.04 -8.18
CA ARG A 67 7.18 0.79 -9.45
C ARG A 67 6.34 0.09 -10.52
N LYS A 68 6.26 -1.25 -10.47
CA LYS A 68 5.46 -2.06 -11.39
C LYS A 68 3.99 -2.20 -10.94
N ALA A 69 3.67 -1.84 -9.70
CA ALA A 69 2.33 -1.96 -9.16
C ALA A 69 1.49 -0.72 -9.51
N HIS A 70 0.26 -0.95 -9.94
CA HIS A 70 -0.73 0.11 -10.17
C HIS A 70 -1.23 0.73 -8.86
N VAL A 71 -1.37 -0.07 -7.80
CA VAL A 71 -1.89 0.40 -6.51
C VAL A 71 -1.19 -0.33 -5.38
N HIS A 72 -0.94 0.39 -4.29
CA HIS A 72 -0.46 -0.16 -3.03
C HIS A 72 -1.64 -0.23 -2.03
N LEU A 73 -1.88 -1.40 -1.44
CA LEU A 73 -2.97 -1.61 -0.48
C LEU A 73 -2.43 -1.66 0.94
N PHE A 74 -3.00 -0.84 1.84
CA PHE A 74 -2.48 -0.67 3.20
C PHE A 74 -3.57 -0.76 4.27
N CYS A 75 -3.84 -1.97 4.77
CA CYS A 75 -4.89 -2.23 5.77
C CYS A 75 -4.40 -2.20 7.22
N SER A 76 -3.18 -1.77 7.49
CA SER A 76 -2.63 -1.82 8.85
C SER A 76 -3.36 -0.84 9.77
N VAL A 77 -3.83 -1.31 10.93
CA VAL A 77 -4.58 -0.49 11.90
C VAL A 77 -3.75 -0.08 13.12
N ARG A 78 -2.51 -0.58 13.22
CA ARG A 78 -1.54 -0.22 14.26
C ARG A 78 -0.19 -0.02 13.60
N GLU A 79 0.11 1.22 13.22
CA GLU A 79 1.38 1.66 12.66
C GLU A 79 1.74 3.02 13.21
N GLY A 80 3.02 3.39 13.17
CA GLY A 80 3.46 4.73 13.56
C GLY A 80 3.08 5.78 12.52
N TRP A 81 3.64 5.66 11.32
CA TRP A 81 3.35 6.57 10.19
C TRP A 81 3.13 5.85 8.87
N GLY A 82 3.61 4.61 8.73
CA GLY A 82 3.54 3.87 7.47
C GLY A 82 4.49 4.43 6.41
N ILE A 83 5.81 4.40 6.65
CA ILE A 83 6.86 4.83 5.69
C ILE A 83 6.64 4.24 4.29
N VAL A 84 6.18 2.99 4.21
CA VAL A 84 5.89 2.32 2.94
C VAL A 84 4.85 3.04 2.07
N VAL A 85 3.96 3.84 2.67
CA VAL A 85 3.01 4.71 1.96
C VAL A 85 3.75 5.81 1.19
N VAL A 86 4.75 6.43 1.83
CA VAL A 86 5.61 7.44 1.23
C VAL A 86 6.48 6.83 0.13
N GLU A 87 7.05 5.65 0.40
CA GLU A 87 7.84 4.90 -0.59
C GLU A 87 7.01 4.55 -1.84
N ALA A 88 5.77 4.11 -1.67
CA ALA A 88 4.85 3.83 -2.77
C ALA A 88 4.59 5.09 -3.60
N ALA A 89 4.24 6.19 -2.93
CA ALA A 89 3.96 7.46 -3.60
C ALA A 89 5.19 8.01 -4.37
N ALA A 90 6.39 7.92 -3.80
CA ALA A 90 7.64 8.33 -4.44
C ALA A 90 7.95 7.51 -5.70
N ASN A 91 7.43 6.30 -5.80
CA ASN A 91 7.57 5.41 -6.96
C ASN A 91 6.38 5.48 -7.93
N GLY A 92 5.46 6.45 -7.76
CA GLY A 92 4.30 6.62 -8.64
C GLY A 92 3.14 5.67 -8.35
N THR A 93 3.17 4.97 -7.22
CA THR A 93 2.14 4.01 -6.84
C THR A 93 1.23 4.62 -5.78
N PRO A 94 -0.02 4.99 -6.10
CA PRO A 94 -0.98 5.50 -5.12
C PRO A 94 -1.29 4.44 -4.07
N THR A 95 -1.48 4.88 -2.84
CA THR A 95 -1.94 4.01 -1.75
C THR A 95 -3.45 4.14 -1.57
N VAL A 96 -4.14 3.00 -1.48
CA VAL A 96 -5.48 2.90 -0.88
C VAL A 96 -5.30 2.24 0.48
N GLY A 97 -5.60 2.97 1.54
CA GLY A 97 -5.29 2.56 2.90
C GLY A 97 -6.47 2.71 3.85
N TYR A 98 -6.44 1.99 4.96
CA TYR A 98 -7.46 2.13 5.99
C TYR A 98 -7.41 3.49 6.65
N ASP A 99 -8.59 4.03 6.98
CA ASP A 99 -8.70 5.21 7.81
C ASP A 99 -8.44 4.88 9.29
N ALA A 100 -7.15 4.75 9.62
CA ALA A 100 -6.68 4.49 10.96
C ALA A 100 -5.70 5.59 11.41
N ALA A 101 -5.68 5.87 12.72
CA ALA A 101 -4.88 6.96 13.29
C ALA A 101 -3.40 6.95 12.88
N GLY A 102 -2.79 5.76 12.75
CA GLY A 102 -1.38 5.62 12.37
C GLY A 102 -1.06 5.75 10.88
N THR A 103 -2.08 5.87 10.02
CA THR A 103 -1.95 5.73 8.55
C THR A 103 -2.69 6.81 7.79
N ARG A 104 -3.71 7.42 8.40
CA ARG A 104 -4.50 8.54 7.88
C ARG A 104 -3.62 9.63 7.28
N ASP A 105 -2.67 10.11 8.08
CA ASP A 105 -1.87 11.29 7.73
C ASP A 105 -0.94 11.03 6.56
N SER A 106 -0.24 9.89 6.55
CA SER A 106 0.69 9.56 5.47
C SER A 106 -0.03 9.28 4.14
N VAL A 107 -1.18 8.62 4.16
CA VAL A 107 -1.99 8.37 2.96
C VAL A 107 -2.54 9.67 2.40
N ALA A 108 -3.12 10.54 3.24
CA ALA A 108 -3.65 11.83 2.81
C ALA A 108 -2.53 12.76 2.28
N ALA A 109 -1.41 12.85 3.01
CA ALA A 109 -0.31 13.73 2.65
C ALA A 109 0.40 13.33 1.37
N THR A 110 0.39 12.03 1.02
CA THR A 110 0.95 11.51 -0.25
C THR A 110 -0.06 11.45 -1.39
N GLY A 111 -1.31 11.87 -1.17
CA GLY A 111 -2.35 11.92 -2.21
C GLY A 111 -2.99 10.58 -2.55
N GLY A 112 -2.90 9.61 -1.63
CA GLY A 112 -3.64 8.37 -1.65
C GLY A 112 -5.11 8.54 -1.21
N PHE A 113 -5.76 7.41 -0.93
CA PHE A 113 -7.18 7.35 -0.62
C PHE A 113 -7.41 6.55 0.67
N LEU A 114 -8.27 7.08 1.54
CA LEU A 114 -8.66 6.46 2.80
C LEU A 114 -10.01 5.75 2.62
N VAL A 115 -10.13 4.57 3.24
CA VAL A 115 -11.33 3.71 3.19
C VAL A 115 -11.53 3.03 4.53
N ASP A 116 -12.77 2.65 4.84
CA ASP A 116 -13.11 2.09 6.16
C ASP A 116 -12.99 0.56 6.21
N ASP A 117 -13.15 -0.13 5.08
CA ASP A 117 -13.11 -1.58 5.01
C ASP A 117 -12.55 -2.11 3.67
N TYR A 118 -12.53 -3.45 3.52
CA TYR A 118 -11.97 -4.10 2.35
C TYR A 118 -12.87 -4.01 1.11
N LYS A 119 -14.18 -3.78 1.27
CA LYS A 119 -15.12 -3.60 0.16
C LYS A 119 -14.95 -2.21 -0.43
N ALA A 120 -14.96 -1.19 0.42
CA ALA A 120 -14.65 0.19 0.04
C ALA A 120 -13.24 0.30 -0.58
N MET A 121 -12.27 -0.48 -0.08
CA MET A 121 -10.95 -0.60 -0.72
C MET A 121 -11.04 -1.10 -2.15
N ALA A 122 -11.77 -2.19 -2.39
CA ALA A 122 -11.92 -2.76 -3.73
C ALA A 122 -12.64 -1.78 -4.67
N GLU A 123 -13.75 -1.18 -4.24
CA GLU A 123 -14.48 -0.15 -4.98
C GLU A 123 -13.56 1.02 -5.35
N LYS A 124 -12.75 1.48 -4.39
CA LYS A 124 -11.80 2.57 -4.63
C LYS A 124 -10.78 2.18 -5.69
N VAL A 125 -10.19 0.98 -5.61
CA VAL A 125 -9.23 0.46 -6.61
C VAL A 125 -9.86 0.42 -7.99
N LEU A 126 -11.08 -0.12 -8.12
CA LEU A 126 -11.80 -0.21 -9.39
C LEU A 126 -12.12 1.17 -9.97
N SER A 127 -12.42 2.16 -9.12
CA SER A 127 -12.72 3.53 -9.55
C SER A 127 -11.50 4.34 -10.04
N LEU A 128 -10.26 3.85 -9.87
CA LEU A 128 -9.08 4.62 -10.28
C LEU A 128 -8.96 4.77 -11.80
N GLY A 129 -9.46 3.78 -12.56
CA GLY A 129 -9.62 3.81 -14.02
C GLY A 129 -8.47 4.44 -14.81
N ASP A 130 -8.83 5.15 -15.89
CA ASP A 130 -7.88 5.82 -16.79
C ASP A 130 -7.20 7.05 -16.15
N GLY A 131 -7.70 7.52 -15.00
CA GLY A 131 -7.12 8.62 -14.22
C GLY A 131 -5.78 8.28 -13.57
N TYR A 132 -5.34 7.03 -13.64
CA TYR A 132 -4.14 6.51 -12.98
C TYR A 132 -2.89 7.37 -13.22
N LYS A 133 -2.60 7.79 -14.46
CA LYS A 133 -1.39 8.58 -14.78
C LYS A 133 -1.34 9.92 -14.04
N ASN A 134 -2.49 10.59 -13.91
CA ASN A 134 -2.60 11.85 -13.19
C ASN A 134 -2.45 11.64 -11.68
N ILE A 135 -3.05 10.56 -11.16
CA ILE A 135 -2.95 10.18 -9.74
C ILE A 135 -1.49 9.85 -9.38
N ALA A 136 -0.83 9.01 -10.17
CA ALA A 136 0.58 8.64 -9.98
C ALA A 136 1.50 9.88 -9.95
N SER A 137 1.34 10.78 -10.93
CA SER A 137 2.11 12.03 -11.01
C SER A 137 1.90 12.92 -9.78
N ARG A 138 0.66 13.00 -9.29
CA ARG A 138 0.32 13.74 -8.06
C ARG A 138 0.97 13.11 -6.82
N CYS A 139 0.97 11.79 -6.69
CA CYS A 139 1.61 11.08 -5.59
C CYS A 139 3.11 11.33 -5.54
N ILE A 140 3.79 11.27 -6.69
CA ILE A 140 5.23 11.59 -6.79
C ILE A 140 5.47 13.02 -6.32
N LYS A 141 4.71 14.00 -6.85
CA LYS A 141 4.88 15.41 -6.48
C LYS A 141 4.70 15.64 -4.98
N LYS A 142 3.67 15.03 -4.39
CA LYS A 142 3.38 15.15 -2.95
C LYS A 142 4.42 14.46 -2.09
N SER A 143 4.97 13.31 -2.51
CA SER A 143 5.97 12.57 -1.73
C SER A 143 7.27 13.35 -1.49
N LYS A 144 7.63 14.28 -2.39
CA LYS A 144 8.86 15.09 -2.31
C LYS A 144 8.97 15.97 -1.06
N VAL A 145 7.87 16.22 -0.34
CA VAL A 145 7.93 16.97 0.92
C VAL A 145 8.54 16.16 2.06
N PHE A 146 8.56 14.83 1.93
CA PHE A 146 9.10 13.88 2.91
C PHE A 146 10.58 13.54 2.63
N ASP A 147 11.35 14.57 2.26
CA ASP A 147 12.79 14.45 2.12
C ASP A 147 13.47 14.54 3.51
N TRP A 148 14.39 13.61 3.76
CA TRP A 148 15.10 13.50 5.02
C TRP A 148 15.92 14.77 5.30
N GLU A 149 16.57 15.30 4.27
CA GLU A 149 17.43 16.47 4.39
C GLU A 149 16.64 17.76 4.69
N ARG A 150 15.40 17.83 4.18
CA ARG A 150 14.47 18.90 4.52
C ARG A 150 13.94 18.78 5.96
N SER A 151 13.67 17.56 6.41
CA SER A 151 13.20 17.29 7.77
C SER A 151 14.28 17.62 8.81
N TYR A 152 15.52 17.23 8.53
CA TYR A 152 16.69 17.56 9.34
C TYR A 152 16.93 19.07 9.45
N ARG A 153 16.94 19.80 8.32
CA ARG A 153 17.14 21.26 8.33
C ARG A 153 16.07 22.01 9.13
N LYS A 154 14.81 21.57 9.05
CA LYS A 154 13.72 22.20 9.82
C LYS A 154 13.88 21.93 11.32
N PHE A 155 14.23 20.70 11.69
CA PHE A 155 14.49 20.35 13.09
C PHE A 155 15.62 21.17 13.69
N VAL A 156 16.77 21.28 13.01
CA VAL A 156 17.90 22.10 13.48
C VAL A 156 17.48 23.55 13.69
N ARG A 157 16.79 24.15 12.72
CA ARG A 157 16.29 25.53 12.83
C ARG A 157 15.36 25.74 14.03
N ASP A 158 14.45 24.81 14.28
CA ASP A 158 13.45 24.94 15.33
C ASP A 158 14.02 24.63 16.75
N VAL A 159 15.21 24.02 16.85
CA VAL A 159 15.95 23.76 18.11
C VAL A 159 16.93 24.89 18.44
N GLU A 160 17.43 25.59 17.42
CA GLU A 160 18.36 26.72 17.56
C GLU A 160 17.68 28.09 17.67
N SER A 161 16.34 28.13 17.69
CA SER A 161 15.50 29.33 17.86
C SER A 161 14.87 29.41 19.25
#